data_AF-A0A4S8LJ86-F1
#
_entry.id   AF-A0A4S8LJ86-F1
#
_cell.length_a   1.000
_cell.length_b   1.000
_cell.length_c   1.000
_cell.angle_alpha   90.00
_cell.angle_beta   90.00
_cell.angle_gamma   90.00
#
_symmetry.space_group_name_H-M   'P 1'
#
loop_
_entity.id
_entity.type
_entity.pdbx_description
1 polymer ?
#
loop_
_entity_poly.entity_id
_entity_poly.type
_entity_poly.pdbx_seq_one_letter_code
_entity_poly.pdbx_strand_id
1 'polypeptide(L)'
;MAASLTFVVYEHLLSLNDEYTLIWRSKWNLAKIVYLVLRFYSMGFIASNVYVRSRADWSEEFCNRYRWWSIVGVALVTNVTTNILMCLRLHAIYERRKRVLVLLLVLFWGSLAAELYCEIQYSLNDIKVPVLPNPIPGCVPSAIPPGFPSITAWVPTVVVQGIFFLMAFYHLISSMTHEEKKWRSILKLRAKSTTPFLLLFFKDGAFFFFIILVALIVGLVIMLHDTPLTSLAISWVIAIYSFAGTRIILDLRKRAMQNVISGTNGSWRGTFDQSTNGGRETGNIVFANRSTVGTSFTEN
;
A
#
# COMPACT_ATOMS: atom_id res chain seq x y z
N MET A 1 19.39 6.11 -2.86
CA MET A 1 18.89 4.87 -3.50
C MET A 1 19.39 3.62 -2.80
N ALA A 2 20.69 3.48 -2.51
CA ALA A 2 21.19 2.36 -1.71
C ALA A 2 20.49 2.27 -0.33
N ALA A 3 20.37 3.40 0.39
CA ALA A 3 19.66 3.43 1.67
C ALA A 3 18.19 2.98 1.60
N SER A 4 17.44 3.40 0.57
CA SER A 4 16.06 2.96 0.37
C SER A 4 15.98 1.47 0.00
N LEU A 5 16.95 0.95 -0.75
CA LEU A 5 17.04 -0.49 -1.04
C LEU A 5 17.31 -1.29 0.24
N THR A 6 18.31 -0.87 1.03
CA THR A 6 18.62 -1.49 2.32
C THR A 6 17.41 -1.48 3.25
N PHE A 7 16.67 -0.36 3.30
CA PHE A 7 15.45 -0.26 4.09
C PHE A 7 14.39 -1.29 3.66
N VAL A 8 14.10 -1.39 2.36
CA VAL A 8 13.09 -2.35 1.86
C VAL A 8 13.53 -3.81 2.07
N VAL A 9 14.81 -4.11 1.90
CA VAL A 9 15.38 -5.45 2.17
C VAL A 9 15.33 -5.76 3.67
N TYR A 10 15.70 -4.82 4.52
CA TYR A 10 15.64 -4.99 5.97
C TYR A 10 14.20 -5.25 6.45
N GLU A 11 13.25 -4.45 5.98
CA GLU A 11 11.82 -4.67 6.23
C GLU A 11 11.32 -6.02 5.69
N HIS A 12 11.95 -6.53 4.62
CA HIS A 12 11.64 -7.87 4.13
C HIS A 12 12.03 -8.94 5.11
N LEU A 13 13.29 -8.92 5.55
CA LEU A 13 13.83 -9.87 6.50
C LEU A 13 13.02 -9.89 7.80
N LEU A 14 12.64 -8.72 8.31
CA LEU A 14 11.84 -8.61 9.54
C LEU A 14 10.46 -9.24 9.43
N SER A 15 9.83 -9.23 8.26
CA SER A 15 8.47 -9.75 8.11
C SER A 15 8.40 -11.15 7.50
N LEU A 16 9.54 -11.83 7.27
CA LEU A 16 9.58 -13.14 6.61
C LEU A 16 8.72 -14.20 7.30
N ASN A 17 8.76 -14.26 8.63
CA ASN A 17 8.00 -15.26 9.40
C ASN A 17 6.48 -15.05 9.27
N ASP A 18 6.04 -13.80 9.39
CA ASP A 18 4.64 -13.43 9.21
C ASP A 18 4.22 -13.60 7.74
N GLU A 19 5.12 -13.36 6.78
CA GLU A 19 4.87 -13.53 5.34
C GLU A 19 4.67 -15.00 4.97
N TYR A 20 5.54 -15.89 5.46
CA TYR A 20 5.43 -17.33 5.21
C TYR A 20 4.08 -17.87 5.69
N THR A 21 3.68 -17.50 6.91
CA THR A 21 2.45 -17.99 7.53
C THR A 21 1.19 -17.36 6.94
N LEU A 22 1.17 -16.04 6.72
CA LEU A 22 -0.03 -15.29 6.33
C LEU A 22 -0.23 -15.16 4.82
N ILE A 23 0.85 -15.15 4.02
CA ILE A 23 0.80 -14.91 2.58
C ILE A 23 1.04 -16.21 1.82
N TRP A 24 2.16 -16.87 2.06
CA TRP A 24 2.57 -18.03 1.26
C TRP A 24 1.63 -19.23 1.45
N ARG A 25 1.27 -19.57 2.69
CA ARG A 25 0.32 -20.66 3.00
C ARG A 25 -1.15 -20.34 2.68
N SER A 26 -1.47 -19.09 2.39
CA SER A 26 -2.84 -18.67 2.06
C SER A 26 -3.18 -18.95 0.60
N LYS A 27 -4.46 -19.23 0.32
CA LYS A 27 -5.00 -19.37 -1.04
C LYS A 27 -4.75 -18.10 -1.86
N TRP A 28 -4.69 -18.25 -3.17
CA TRP A 28 -4.57 -17.12 -4.09
C TRP A 28 -5.83 -16.26 -4.03
N ASN A 29 -5.64 -14.97 -3.79
CA ASN A 29 -6.69 -13.95 -3.80
C ASN A 29 -6.09 -12.59 -4.15
N LEU A 30 -6.94 -11.58 -4.35
CA LEU A 30 -6.52 -10.24 -4.75
C LEU A 30 -5.49 -9.64 -3.78
N ALA A 31 -5.67 -9.77 -2.46
CA ALA A 31 -4.72 -9.25 -1.48
C ALA A 31 -3.35 -9.92 -1.57
N LYS A 32 -3.28 -11.22 -1.90
CA LYS A 32 -2.00 -11.92 -2.11
C LYS A 32 -1.28 -11.37 -3.34
N ILE A 33 -2.01 -11.16 -4.44
CA ILE A 33 -1.45 -10.59 -5.67
C ILE A 33 -0.92 -9.17 -5.42
N VAL A 34 -1.75 -8.30 -4.85
CA VAL A 34 -1.39 -6.92 -4.48
C VAL A 34 -0.16 -6.89 -3.56
N TYR A 35 -0.10 -7.80 -2.57
CA TYR A 35 1.06 -7.92 -1.68
C TYR A 35 2.34 -8.27 -2.44
N LEU A 36 2.31 -9.33 -3.26
CA LEU A 36 3.48 -9.80 -4.00
C LEU A 36 3.97 -8.73 -4.99
N VAL A 37 3.04 -8.06 -5.67
CA VAL A 37 3.36 -6.94 -6.58
C VAL A 37 4.02 -5.81 -5.81
N LEU A 38 3.42 -5.27 -4.74
CA LEU A 38 4.02 -4.19 -3.94
C LEU A 38 5.42 -4.53 -3.42
N ARG A 39 5.63 -5.79 -3.06
CA ARG A 39 6.88 -6.27 -2.50
C ARG A 39 7.98 -6.36 -3.56
N PHE A 40 7.79 -7.26 -4.51
CA PHE A 40 8.83 -7.66 -5.46
C PHE A 40 9.02 -6.63 -6.56
N TYR A 41 7.95 -5.96 -6.99
CA TYR A 41 8.07 -4.89 -7.98
C TYR A 41 8.87 -3.71 -7.42
N SER A 42 8.56 -3.27 -6.18
CA SER A 42 9.27 -2.16 -5.55
C SER A 42 10.75 -2.46 -5.34
N MET A 43 11.08 -3.67 -4.87
CA MET A 43 12.48 -4.10 -4.73
C MET A 43 13.20 -4.12 -6.08
N GLY A 44 12.59 -4.76 -7.09
CA GLY A 44 13.16 -4.85 -8.43
C GLY A 44 13.38 -3.47 -9.05
N PHE A 45 12.44 -2.55 -8.86
CA PHE A 45 12.54 -1.18 -9.35
C PHE A 45 13.65 -0.38 -8.67
N ILE A 46 13.74 -0.42 -7.34
CA ILE A 46 14.80 0.30 -6.62
C ILE A 46 16.17 -0.31 -6.98
N ALA A 47 16.26 -1.65 -7.07
CA ALA A 47 17.48 -2.34 -7.49
C ALA A 47 17.89 -1.97 -8.92
N SER A 48 16.94 -1.90 -9.87
CA SER A 48 17.24 -1.47 -11.24
C SER A 48 17.77 -0.03 -11.29
N ASN A 49 17.22 0.86 -10.46
CA ASN A 49 17.71 2.23 -10.34
C ASN A 49 19.13 2.31 -9.77
N VAL A 50 19.42 1.55 -8.71
CA VAL A 50 20.79 1.45 -8.16
C VAL A 50 21.75 0.90 -9.20
N TYR A 51 21.35 -0.15 -9.92
CA TYR A 51 22.18 -0.79 -10.95
C TYR A 51 22.51 0.17 -12.10
N VAL A 52 21.50 0.80 -12.71
CA VAL A 52 21.71 1.74 -13.81
C VAL A 52 22.52 2.96 -13.37
N ARG A 53 22.38 3.39 -12.11
CA ARG A 53 23.15 4.51 -11.56
C ARG A 53 24.52 4.17 -10.99
N SER A 54 24.90 2.91 -11.02
CA SER A 54 26.25 2.48 -10.60
C SER A 54 27.26 2.49 -11.73
N ARG A 55 26.82 2.74 -12.97
CA ARG A 55 27.57 2.56 -14.20
C ARG A 55 27.37 3.73 -15.16
N ALA A 56 28.42 4.08 -15.90
CA ALA A 56 28.46 5.20 -16.84
C ALA A 56 28.70 4.74 -18.29
N ASP A 57 28.54 3.45 -18.58
CA ASP A 57 28.87 2.81 -19.86
C ASP A 57 27.62 2.21 -20.54
N TRP A 58 26.49 2.91 -20.44
CA TRP A 58 25.23 2.47 -21.05
C TRP A 58 25.12 2.88 -22.52
N SER A 59 24.54 2.02 -23.36
CA SER A 59 24.16 2.40 -24.72
C SER A 59 22.93 3.31 -24.72
N GLU A 60 22.83 4.18 -25.73
CA GLU A 60 21.67 5.08 -25.89
C GLU A 60 20.36 4.28 -26.03
N GLU A 61 20.39 3.14 -26.74
CA GLU A 61 19.23 2.26 -26.88
C GLU A 61 18.76 1.70 -25.52
N PHE A 62 19.70 1.30 -24.68
CA PHE A 62 19.38 0.82 -23.33
C PHE A 62 18.73 1.92 -22.50
N CYS A 63 19.30 3.14 -22.51
CA CYS A 63 18.72 4.26 -21.77
C CYS A 63 17.33 4.66 -22.29
N ASN A 64 17.09 4.59 -23.60
CA ASN A 64 15.77 4.86 -24.18
C ASN A 64 14.72 3.81 -23.74
N ARG A 65 15.11 2.54 -23.68
CA ARG A 65 14.23 1.48 -23.16
C ARG A 65 14.01 1.60 -21.66
N TYR A 66 15.07 1.89 -20.92
CA TYR A 66 15.02 2.09 -19.47
C TYR A 66 14.13 3.26 -19.08
N ARG A 67 14.06 4.32 -19.90
CA ARG A 67 13.16 5.46 -19.71
C ARG A 67 11.72 5.02 -19.48
N TRP A 68 11.16 4.19 -20.36
CA TRP A 68 9.80 3.67 -20.24
C TRP A 68 9.57 2.85 -18.98
N TRP A 69 10.55 2.01 -18.60
CA TRP A 69 10.51 1.26 -17.35
C TRP A 69 10.54 2.19 -16.12
N SER A 70 11.44 3.17 -16.14
CA SER A 70 11.72 4.07 -15.02
C SER A 70 10.64 5.12 -14.75
N ILE A 71 9.89 5.51 -15.79
CA ILE A 71 8.88 6.58 -15.74
C ILE A 71 7.49 5.96 -15.76
N VAL A 72 7.11 5.34 -16.88
CA VAL A 72 5.74 4.84 -17.07
C VAL A 72 5.50 3.55 -16.27
N GLY A 73 6.46 2.63 -16.28
CA GLY A 73 6.34 1.35 -15.59
C GLY A 73 6.07 1.52 -14.09
N VAL A 74 6.87 2.36 -13.44
CA VAL A 74 6.76 2.57 -11.99
C VAL A 74 5.49 3.29 -11.59
N ALA A 75 5.13 4.35 -12.32
CA ALA A 75 3.91 5.12 -12.07
C ALA A 75 2.70 4.18 -12.14
N LEU A 76 2.59 3.43 -13.23
CA LEU A 76 1.50 2.47 -13.45
C LEU A 76 1.38 1.46 -12.31
N VAL A 77 2.45 0.72 -12.01
CA VAL A 77 2.36 -0.39 -11.06
C VAL A 77 2.18 0.11 -9.62
N THR A 78 2.90 1.15 -9.21
CA THR A 78 2.82 1.65 -7.83
C THR A 78 1.51 2.39 -7.56
N ASN A 79 1.04 3.20 -8.51
CA ASN A 79 -0.24 3.90 -8.41
C ASN A 79 -1.39 2.88 -8.36
N VAL A 80 -1.46 1.96 -9.33
CA VAL A 80 -2.55 0.96 -9.40
C VAL A 80 -2.60 0.15 -8.12
N THR A 81 -1.46 -0.36 -7.67
CA THR A 81 -1.45 -1.28 -6.52
C THR A 81 -1.77 -0.56 -5.21
N THR A 82 -1.29 0.67 -5.04
CA THR A 82 -1.58 1.49 -3.84
C THR A 82 -3.03 1.91 -3.80
N ASN A 83 -3.58 2.42 -4.91
CA ASN A 83 -4.97 2.84 -4.97
C ASN A 83 -5.92 1.66 -4.78
N ILE A 84 -5.66 0.49 -5.37
CA ILE A 84 -6.45 -0.72 -5.11
C ILE A 84 -6.48 -1.01 -3.61
N LEU A 85 -5.32 -0.99 -2.94
CA LEU A 85 -5.25 -1.27 -1.50
C LEU A 85 -6.05 -0.24 -0.68
N MET A 86 -5.92 1.05 -1.00
CA MET A 86 -6.64 2.13 -0.32
C MET A 86 -8.15 2.04 -0.57
N CYS A 87 -8.58 1.80 -1.81
CA CYS A 87 -9.99 1.63 -2.18
C CYS A 87 -10.62 0.42 -1.49
N LEU A 88 -9.95 -0.74 -1.49
CA LEU A 88 -10.44 -1.94 -0.80
C LEU A 88 -10.67 -1.67 0.69
N ARG A 89 -9.73 -0.95 1.31
CA ARG A 89 -9.81 -0.63 2.73
C ARG A 89 -10.90 0.39 3.04
N LEU A 90 -10.99 1.48 2.28
CA LEU A 90 -12.04 2.48 2.46
C LEU A 90 -13.41 1.86 2.19
N HIS A 91 -13.54 1.01 1.17
CA HIS A 91 -14.79 0.31 0.90
C HIS A 91 -15.22 -0.60 2.06
N ALA A 92 -14.27 -1.26 2.72
CA ALA A 92 -14.53 -2.06 3.92
C ALA A 92 -14.94 -1.19 5.12
N ILE A 93 -14.24 -0.07 5.35
CA ILE A 93 -14.51 0.88 6.44
C ILE A 93 -15.92 1.48 6.32
N TYR A 94 -16.34 1.83 5.11
CA TYR A 94 -17.66 2.41 4.83
C TYR A 94 -18.74 1.35 4.58
N GLU A 95 -18.63 0.18 5.22
CA GLU A 95 -19.65 -0.88 5.23
C GLU A 95 -20.12 -1.31 3.83
N ARG A 96 -19.21 -1.28 2.84
CA ARG A 96 -19.49 -1.63 1.44
C ARG A 96 -20.59 -0.81 0.76
N ARG A 97 -20.80 0.44 1.19
CA ARG A 97 -21.79 1.34 0.56
C ARG A 97 -21.44 1.60 -0.91
N LYS A 98 -22.37 1.28 -1.82
CA LYS A 98 -22.18 1.41 -3.28
C LYS A 98 -21.81 2.84 -3.72
N ARG A 99 -22.37 3.87 -3.07
CA ARG A 99 -22.04 5.28 -3.37
C ARG A 99 -20.56 5.60 -3.15
N VAL A 100 -20.00 5.10 -2.05
CA VAL A 100 -18.58 5.28 -1.73
C VAL A 100 -17.73 4.51 -2.74
N LEU A 101 -18.14 3.29 -3.13
CA LEU A 101 -17.43 2.53 -4.16
C LEU A 101 -17.36 3.29 -5.49
N VAL A 102 -18.48 3.85 -5.96
CA VAL A 102 -18.51 4.63 -7.21
C VAL A 102 -17.57 5.84 -7.11
N LEU A 103 -17.59 6.58 -5.99
CA LEU A 103 -16.67 7.70 -5.76
C LEU A 103 -15.21 7.25 -5.81
N LEU A 104 -14.86 6.16 -5.10
CA LEU A 104 -13.50 5.62 -5.07
C LEU A 104 -13.03 5.19 -6.47
N LEU A 105 -13.90 4.55 -7.27
CA LEU A 105 -13.58 4.12 -8.63
C LEU A 105 -13.39 5.32 -9.56
N VAL A 106 -14.22 6.35 -9.46
CA VAL A 106 -14.07 7.58 -10.25
C VAL A 106 -12.75 8.27 -9.94
N LEU A 107 -12.41 8.40 -8.65
CA LEU A 107 -11.13 8.98 -8.22
C LEU A 107 -9.94 8.15 -8.70
N PHE A 108 -10.04 6.82 -8.59
CA PHE A 108 -9.00 5.90 -9.04
C PHE A 108 -8.74 5.97 -10.55
N TRP A 109 -9.78 5.87 -11.37
CA TRP A 109 -9.62 5.91 -12.82
C TRP A 109 -9.23 7.30 -13.32
N GLY A 110 -9.75 8.35 -12.68
CA GLY A 110 -9.39 9.74 -12.97
C GLY A 110 -7.92 10.03 -12.69
N SER A 111 -7.39 9.60 -11.54
CA SER A 111 -5.97 9.79 -11.22
C SER A 111 -5.07 8.97 -12.13
N LEU A 112 -5.42 7.71 -12.40
CA LEU A 112 -4.66 6.84 -13.27
C LEU A 112 -4.56 7.39 -14.70
N ALA A 113 -5.68 7.87 -15.25
CA ALA A 113 -5.71 8.46 -16.59
C ALA A 113 -4.87 9.75 -16.65
N ALA A 114 -5.00 10.62 -15.65
CA ALA A 114 -4.24 11.87 -15.59
C ALA A 114 -2.74 11.63 -15.48
N GLU A 115 -2.31 10.74 -14.58
CA GLU A 115 -0.90 10.40 -14.38
C GLU A 115 -0.31 9.74 -15.63
N LEU A 116 -0.98 8.70 -16.18
CA LEU A 116 -0.49 8.01 -17.36
C LEU A 116 -0.38 8.94 -18.58
N TYR A 117 -1.34 9.84 -18.76
CA TYR A 117 -1.28 10.85 -19.82
C TYR A 117 -0.06 11.75 -19.66
N CYS A 118 0.19 12.29 -18.46
CA CYS A 118 1.33 13.17 -18.20
C CYS A 118 2.67 12.44 -18.40
N GLU A 119 2.80 11.21 -17.91
CA GLU A 119 4.05 10.43 -17.98
C GLU A 119 4.37 9.95 -19.40
N ILE A 120 3.34 9.61 -20.21
CA ILE A 120 3.53 9.29 -21.63
C ILE A 120 3.95 10.55 -22.39
N GLN A 121 3.27 11.68 -22.19
CA GLN A 121 3.65 12.95 -22.84
C GLN A 121 5.08 13.36 -22.45
N TYR A 122 5.45 13.18 -21.18
CA TYR A 122 6.80 13.41 -20.71
C TYR A 122 7.82 12.47 -21.39
N SER A 123 7.49 11.19 -21.55
CA SER A 123 8.36 10.20 -22.20
C SER A 123 8.48 10.39 -23.72
N LEU A 124 7.51 11.03 -24.39
CA LEU A 124 7.54 11.26 -25.84
C LEU A 124 8.30 12.53 -26.25
N ASN A 125 8.40 13.54 -25.39
CA ASN A 125 9.01 14.85 -25.72
C ASN A 125 10.56 14.86 -25.73
N ASP A 126 11.19 13.78 -26.19
CA ASP A 126 12.61 13.68 -26.58
C ASP A 126 13.64 14.28 -25.61
N ILE A 127 13.44 14.01 -24.33
CA ILE A 127 14.51 14.12 -23.33
C ILE A 127 15.63 13.16 -23.75
N LYS A 128 16.73 13.70 -24.28
CA LYS A 128 17.98 12.93 -24.42
C LYS A 128 18.33 12.40 -23.03
N VAL A 129 18.69 11.14 -22.93
CA VAL A 129 19.17 10.57 -21.66
C VAL A 129 20.69 10.48 -21.80
N PRO A 130 21.43 11.61 -21.69
CA PRO A 130 22.88 11.57 -21.82
C PRO A 130 23.43 10.74 -20.68
N VAL A 131 24.42 9.93 -21.00
CA VAL A 131 25.22 9.23 -20.00
C VAL A 131 26.15 10.26 -19.38
N LEU A 132 25.90 10.67 -18.13
CA LEU A 132 26.79 11.60 -17.45
C LEU A 132 27.98 10.84 -16.83
N PRO A 133 29.23 11.25 -17.09
CA PRO A 133 30.39 10.57 -16.52
C PRO A 133 30.57 10.85 -15.01
N ASN A 134 30.16 12.01 -14.49
CA ASN A 134 30.20 12.40 -13.06
C ASN A 134 29.29 13.63 -12.80
N PRO A 135 28.80 13.90 -11.57
CA PRO A 135 28.94 13.13 -10.32
C PRO A 135 27.82 12.08 -10.09
N ILE A 136 26.83 11.99 -10.97
CA ILE A 136 25.74 10.99 -10.89
C ILE A 136 25.74 10.18 -12.19
N PRO A 137 26.43 9.03 -12.24
CA PRO A 137 26.49 8.21 -13.43
C PRO A 137 25.15 7.51 -13.73
N GLY A 138 24.94 7.16 -14.99
CA GLY A 138 23.80 6.37 -15.45
C GLY A 138 22.87 7.09 -16.42
N CYS A 139 21.74 6.45 -16.71
CA CYS A 139 20.68 7.02 -17.53
C CYS A 139 19.92 8.10 -16.74
N VAL A 140 20.26 9.37 -16.97
CA VAL A 140 19.59 10.52 -16.34
C VAL A 140 18.71 11.22 -17.38
N PRO A 141 17.39 11.35 -17.15
CA PRO A 141 16.56 12.22 -17.98
C PRO A 141 17.21 13.61 -18.02
N SER A 142 17.54 14.15 -19.20
CA SER A 142 17.97 15.54 -19.31
C SER A 142 16.97 16.49 -18.66
N ALA A 143 17.48 17.64 -18.20
CA ALA A 143 16.76 18.63 -17.40
C ALA A 143 15.31 18.79 -17.87
N ILE A 144 14.39 18.65 -16.91
CA ILE A 144 12.96 18.80 -17.13
C ILE A 144 12.77 20.19 -17.77
N PRO A 145 12.30 20.30 -19.03
CA PRO A 145 11.95 21.61 -19.54
C PRO A 145 10.90 22.18 -18.58
N PRO A 146 11.10 23.36 -17.98
CA PRO A 146 10.13 23.94 -17.07
C PRO A 146 8.81 24.10 -17.83
N GLY A 147 7.82 23.27 -17.48
CA GLY A 147 6.61 23.11 -18.26
C GLY A 147 5.52 22.36 -17.49
N PHE A 148 4.28 22.65 -17.88
CA PHE A 148 3.05 22.12 -17.29
C PHE A 148 3.04 20.58 -17.07
N PRO A 149 3.59 19.70 -17.94
CA PRO A 149 3.38 18.24 -17.85
C PRO A 149 3.99 17.51 -16.63
N SER A 150 5.19 17.90 -16.16
CA SER A 150 5.88 17.13 -15.11
C SER A 150 5.33 17.42 -13.71
N ILE A 151 4.96 18.67 -13.43
CA ILE A 151 4.34 19.06 -12.15
C ILE A 151 2.87 18.58 -12.08
N THR A 152 2.18 18.53 -13.23
CA THR A 152 0.79 18.03 -13.28
C THR A 152 0.65 16.53 -13.06
N ALA A 153 1.71 15.72 -13.17
CA ALA A 153 1.61 14.29 -12.88
C ALA A 153 1.43 13.99 -11.38
N TRP A 154 2.11 14.75 -10.50
CA TRP A 154 2.13 14.48 -9.06
C TRP A 154 0.92 15.05 -8.32
N VAL A 155 0.40 16.19 -8.79
CA VAL A 155 -0.71 16.89 -8.11
C VAL A 155 -1.98 16.02 -8.02
N PRO A 156 -2.49 15.38 -9.09
CA PRO A 156 -3.65 14.49 -9.02
C PRO A 156 -3.45 13.36 -8.01
N THR A 157 -2.26 12.75 -8.00
CA THR A 157 -1.92 11.66 -7.08
C THR A 157 -1.95 12.14 -5.63
N VAL A 158 -1.34 13.29 -5.33
CA VAL A 158 -1.38 13.89 -3.98
C VAL A 158 -2.81 14.23 -3.55
N VAL A 159 -3.61 14.80 -4.45
CA VAL A 159 -5.01 15.17 -4.18
C VAL A 159 -5.85 13.93 -3.87
N VAL A 160 -5.77 12.88 -4.69
CA VAL A 160 -6.53 11.64 -4.45
C VAL A 160 -6.11 10.96 -3.15
N GLN A 161 -4.81 10.88 -2.86
CA GLN A 161 -4.36 10.32 -1.58
C GLN A 161 -4.74 11.18 -0.38
N GLY A 162 -4.79 12.51 -0.55
CA GLY A 162 -5.33 13.43 0.45
C GLY A 162 -6.81 13.14 0.73
N ILE A 163 -7.62 12.98 -0.31
CA ILE A 163 -9.05 12.63 -0.18
C ILE A 163 -9.21 11.27 0.53
N PHE A 164 -8.42 10.26 0.16
CA PHE A 164 -8.45 8.95 0.80
C PHE A 164 -8.06 9.00 2.27
N PHE A 165 -7.02 9.76 2.61
CA PHE A 165 -6.61 10.00 3.98
C PHE A 165 -7.71 10.70 4.78
N LEU A 166 -8.31 11.76 4.23
CA LEU A 166 -9.38 12.51 4.89
C LEU A 166 -10.61 11.65 5.14
N MET A 167 -11.00 10.78 4.20
CA MET A 167 -12.10 9.82 4.41
C MET A 167 -11.76 8.82 5.53
N ALA A 168 -10.56 8.23 5.51
CA ALA A 168 -10.14 7.31 6.56
C ALA A 168 -10.11 7.99 7.95
N PHE A 169 -9.61 9.23 8.00
CA PHE A 169 -9.51 10.03 9.21
C PHE A 169 -10.87 10.49 9.74
N TYR A 170 -11.77 10.90 8.84
CA TYR A 170 -13.14 11.24 9.20
C TYR A 170 -13.87 10.05 9.82
N HIS A 171 -13.74 8.87 9.21
CA HIS A 171 -14.33 7.65 9.78
C HIS A 171 -13.77 7.35 11.17
N LEU A 172 -12.45 7.46 11.36
CA LEU A 172 -11.79 7.28 12.66
C LEU A 172 -12.41 8.17 13.75
N ILE A 173 -12.60 9.46 13.45
CA ILE A 173 -13.20 10.41 14.40
C ILE A 173 -14.68 10.07 14.66
N SER A 174 -15.45 9.75 13.61
CA SER A 174 -16.87 9.42 13.74
C SER A 174 -17.12 8.11 14.51
N SER A 175 -16.23 7.13 14.34
CA SER A 175 -16.29 5.85 15.07
C SER A 175 -16.05 6.10 16.55
N MET A 176 -15.10 6.97 16.87
CA MET A 176 -14.81 7.36 18.25
C MET A 176 -15.99 8.04 18.93
N THR A 177 -16.63 9.01 18.28
CA THR A 177 -17.76 9.74 18.87
C THR A 177 -18.98 8.84 19.09
N HIS A 178 -19.23 7.84 18.24
CA HIS A 178 -20.37 6.91 18.41
C HIS A 178 -20.13 5.85 19.50
N GLU A 179 -18.89 5.40 19.68
CA GLU A 179 -18.50 4.34 20.62
C GLU A 179 -18.13 4.88 22.03
N GLU A 180 -18.21 6.20 22.23
CA GLU A 180 -17.85 6.93 23.45
C GLU A 180 -18.46 6.38 24.76
N LYS A 181 -19.65 5.76 24.71
CA LYS A 181 -20.29 5.21 25.92
C LYS A 181 -19.67 3.89 26.40
N LYS A 182 -19.11 3.09 25.49
CA LYS A 182 -18.51 1.78 25.81
C LYS A 182 -17.00 1.86 26.02
N TRP A 183 -16.32 2.85 25.42
CA TRP A 183 -14.86 2.99 25.49
C TRP A 183 -14.34 3.89 26.60
N ARG A 184 -15.15 4.82 27.13
CA ARG A 184 -14.75 5.63 28.32
C ARG A 184 -14.41 4.75 29.53
N SER A 185 -15.02 3.58 29.68
CA SER A 185 -14.70 2.62 30.74
C SER A 185 -13.35 1.91 30.52
N ILE A 186 -13.00 1.60 29.28
CA ILE A 186 -11.73 0.93 28.92
C ILE A 186 -10.56 1.93 28.98
N LEU A 187 -10.76 3.18 28.56
CA LEU A 187 -9.75 4.23 28.61
C LEU A 187 -9.42 4.65 30.06
N LYS A 188 -10.39 4.66 30.97
CA LYS A 188 -10.15 4.95 32.40
C LYS A 188 -9.20 3.94 33.06
N LEU A 189 -9.15 2.69 32.59
CA LEU A 189 -8.25 1.66 33.11
C LEU A 189 -6.82 1.75 32.54
N ARG A 190 -6.61 2.50 31.45
CA ARG A 190 -5.31 2.61 30.74
C ARG A 190 -4.71 4.02 30.75
N ALA A 191 -5.38 4.98 31.39
CA ALA A 191 -5.05 6.41 31.43
C ALA A 191 -3.85 6.77 32.35
N LYS A 192 -2.76 6.00 32.28
CA LYS A 192 -1.46 6.41 32.86
C LYS A 192 -0.41 6.73 31.79
N SER A 193 -0.80 6.82 30.51
CA SER A 193 0.11 7.11 29.39
C SER A 193 -0.53 8.09 28.39
N THR A 194 0.23 9.08 27.99
CA THR A 194 -0.19 10.40 27.48
C THR A 194 -0.68 10.45 26.02
N THR A 195 -0.97 9.34 25.33
CA THR A 195 -1.31 9.39 23.89
C THR A 195 -2.38 8.37 23.42
N PRO A 196 -3.62 8.47 23.91
CA PRO A 196 -4.71 7.61 23.45
C PRO A 196 -5.04 7.79 21.96
N PHE A 197 -4.91 9.02 21.43
CA PHE A 197 -5.18 9.33 20.02
C PHE A 197 -4.18 8.69 19.06
N LEU A 198 -2.87 8.80 19.34
CA LEU A 198 -1.86 8.15 18.52
C LEU A 198 -2.05 6.64 18.54
N LEU A 199 -2.19 6.03 19.72
CA LEU A 199 -2.36 4.58 19.81
C LEU A 199 -3.56 4.07 19.00
N LEU A 200 -4.65 4.84 18.95
CA LEU A 200 -5.81 4.53 18.11
C LEU A 200 -5.54 4.74 16.61
N PHE A 201 -4.88 5.84 16.24
CA PHE A 201 -4.50 6.15 14.87
C PHE A 201 -3.63 5.04 14.24
N PHE A 202 -2.73 4.47 15.05
CA PHE A 202 -1.95 3.28 14.70
C PHE A 202 -2.81 2.01 14.66
N LYS A 203 -3.74 1.84 15.61
CA LYS A 203 -4.63 0.68 15.66
C LYS A 203 -5.54 0.56 14.44
N ASP A 204 -6.09 1.66 13.94
CA ASP A 204 -7.00 1.64 12.79
C ASP A 204 -6.27 1.80 11.46
N GLY A 205 -4.94 1.89 11.52
CA GLY A 205 -3.97 2.00 10.43
C GLY A 205 -4.23 3.12 9.43
N ALA A 206 -4.97 4.15 9.86
CA ALA A 206 -5.00 5.47 9.22
C ALA A 206 -3.59 6.10 9.16
N PHE A 207 -2.73 5.73 10.11
CA PHE A 207 -1.31 6.07 10.13
C PHE A 207 -0.56 5.79 8.82
N PHE A 208 -0.84 4.66 8.17
CA PHE A 208 -0.17 4.32 6.92
C PHE A 208 -0.58 5.24 5.76
N PHE A 209 -1.84 5.68 5.71
CA PHE A 209 -2.30 6.67 4.74
C PHE A 209 -1.60 8.02 4.94
N PHE A 210 -1.40 8.40 6.20
CA PHE A 210 -0.70 9.63 6.55
C PHE A 210 0.77 9.61 6.13
N ILE A 211 1.52 8.54 6.44
CA ILE A 211 2.92 8.44 5.99
C ILE A 211 3.01 8.53 4.48
N ILE A 212 2.14 7.82 3.76
CA ILE A 212 2.08 7.87 2.30
C ILE A 212 1.84 9.30 1.80
N LEU A 213 0.86 10.00 2.37
CA LEU A 213 0.54 11.37 2.00
C LEU A 213 1.72 12.32 2.25
N VAL A 214 2.39 12.20 3.40
CA VAL A 214 3.57 13.01 3.73
C VAL A 214 4.71 12.72 2.75
N ALA A 215 4.97 11.46 2.44
CA ALA A 215 6.01 11.08 1.48
C ALA A 215 5.74 11.67 0.09
N LEU A 216 4.47 11.64 -0.35
CA LEU A 216 4.04 12.25 -1.60
C LEU A 216 4.18 13.77 -1.61
N ILE A 217 3.79 14.46 -0.52
CA ILE A 217 3.96 15.91 -0.40
C ILE A 217 5.43 16.30 -0.44
N VAL A 218 6.29 15.57 0.31
CA VAL A 218 7.73 15.80 0.28
C VAL A 218 8.29 15.57 -1.13
N GLY A 219 7.85 14.51 -1.82
CA GLY A 219 8.20 14.25 -3.22
C GLY A 219 7.80 15.39 -4.15
N LEU A 220 6.57 15.89 -4.02
CA LEU A 220 6.06 17.04 -4.78
C LEU A 220 6.89 18.31 -4.53
N VAL A 221 7.21 18.61 -3.27
CA VAL A 221 8.03 19.79 -2.93
C VAL A 221 9.42 19.68 -3.54
N ILE A 222 10.07 18.51 -3.44
CA ILE A 222 11.40 18.28 -4.04
C ILE A 222 11.36 18.46 -5.57
N MET A 223 10.28 18.01 -6.22
CA MET A 223 10.06 18.20 -7.65
C MET A 223 9.92 19.68 -8.03
N LEU A 224 9.22 20.48 -7.22
CA LEU A 224 9.04 21.93 -7.49
C LEU A 224 10.34 22.72 -7.46
N HIS A 225 11.36 22.22 -6.76
CA HIS A 225 12.66 22.89 -6.65
C HIS A 225 13.69 22.41 -7.69
N ASP A 226 13.30 21.54 -8.64
CA ASP A 226 14.15 20.98 -9.70
C ASP A 226 15.54 20.54 -9.21
N THR A 227 15.56 19.82 -8.09
CA THR A 227 16.81 19.40 -7.47
C THR A 227 17.24 18.01 -7.99
N PRO A 228 18.55 17.70 -8.02
CA PRO A 228 19.03 16.35 -8.33
C PRO A 228 18.51 15.29 -7.33
N LEU A 229 17.97 15.74 -6.19
CA LEU A 229 17.35 14.91 -5.14
C LEU A 229 16.03 14.26 -5.57
N THR A 230 15.40 14.73 -6.65
CA THR A 230 14.15 14.19 -7.20
C THR A 230 14.17 12.66 -7.35
N SER A 231 15.25 12.15 -7.93
CA SER A 231 15.46 10.71 -8.12
C SER A 231 15.57 9.92 -6.80
N LEU A 232 16.13 10.55 -5.76
CA LEU A 232 16.20 9.98 -4.41
C LEU A 232 14.82 9.97 -3.77
N ALA A 233 14.04 11.04 -3.95
CA ALA A 233 12.69 11.16 -3.43
C ALA A 233 11.78 10.06 -3.99
N ILE A 234 11.82 9.80 -5.30
CA ILE A 234 11.07 8.70 -5.94
C ILE A 234 11.40 7.35 -5.29
N SER A 235 12.68 7.06 -5.11
CA SER A 235 13.12 5.78 -4.51
C SER A 235 12.59 5.61 -3.08
N TRP A 236 12.54 6.68 -2.30
CA TRP A 236 11.99 6.68 -0.94
C TRP A 236 10.46 6.59 -0.92
N VAL A 237 9.76 7.28 -1.82
CA VAL A 237 8.30 7.18 -1.98
C VAL A 237 7.90 5.73 -2.26
N ILE A 238 8.60 5.05 -3.16
CA ILE A 238 8.35 3.64 -3.50
C ILE A 238 8.66 2.72 -2.32
N ALA A 239 9.76 2.96 -1.60
CA ALA A 239 10.10 2.21 -0.41
C ALA A 239 9.01 2.33 0.68
N ILE A 240 8.50 3.56 0.89
CA ILE A 240 7.42 3.85 1.84
C ILE A 240 6.11 3.19 1.38
N TYR A 241 5.78 3.23 0.09
CA TYR A 241 4.62 2.53 -0.45
C TYR A 241 4.69 1.02 -0.20
N SER A 242 5.83 0.41 -0.49
CA SER A 242 6.05 -1.02 -0.25
C SER A 242 5.91 -1.36 1.22
N PHE A 243 6.55 -0.59 2.10
CA PHE A 243 6.47 -0.76 3.55
C PHE A 243 5.03 -0.62 4.07
N ALA A 244 4.38 0.51 3.80
CA ALA A 244 3.03 0.79 4.28
C ALA A 244 2.02 -0.23 3.74
N GLY A 245 2.09 -0.53 2.44
CA GLY A 245 1.16 -1.44 1.79
C GLY A 245 1.29 -2.89 2.29
N THR A 246 2.52 -3.38 2.45
CA THR A 246 2.76 -4.74 2.96
C THR A 246 2.34 -4.89 4.41
N ARG A 247 2.63 -3.90 5.27
CA ARG A 247 2.22 -3.90 6.69
C ARG A 247 0.71 -3.87 6.86
N ILE A 248 -0.01 -3.06 6.07
CA ILE A 248 -1.48 -3.04 6.07
C ILE A 248 -2.05 -4.44 5.81
N ILE A 249 -1.55 -5.14 4.78
CA ILE A 249 -2.07 -6.45 4.40
C ILE A 249 -1.74 -7.50 5.47
N LEU A 250 -0.52 -7.50 5.99
CA LEU A 250 -0.10 -8.44 7.05
C LEU A 250 -0.89 -8.22 8.34
N ASP A 251 -1.02 -6.97 8.80
CA ASP A 251 -1.76 -6.64 10.02
C ASP A 251 -3.24 -7.03 9.90
N LEU A 252 -3.84 -6.83 8.72
CA LEU A 252 -5.21 -7.23 8.46
C LEU A 252 -5.37 -8.76 8.54
N ARG A 253 -4.48 -9.52 7.89
CA ARG A 253 -4.53 -10.99 7.91
C ARG A 253 -4.27 -11.55 9.31
N LYS A 254 -3.35 -10.94 10.06
CA LYS A 254 -3.04 -11.31 11.44
C LYS A 254 -4.25 -11.14 12.35
N ARG A 255 -4.97 -10.00 12.23
CA ARG A 255 -6.21 -9.75 12.97
C ARG A 255 -7.33 -10.72 12.57
N ALA A 256 -7.47 -11.00 11.27
CA ALA A 256 -8.46 -11.97 10.80
C ALA A 256 -8.21 -13.37 11.39
N MET A 257 -6.95 -13.81 11.46
CA MET A 257 -6.58 -15.08 12.09
C MET A 257 -6.86 -15.09 13.60
N GLN A 258 -6.55 -14.00 14.32
CA GLN A 258 -6.82 -13.85 15.75
C GLN A 258 -8.31 -13.90 16.09
N ASN A 259 -9.17 -13.31 15.25
CA ASN A 259 -10.63 -13.37 15.44
C ASN A 259 -11.17 -14.79 15.26
N VAL A 260 -10.61 -15.57 14.32
CA VAL A 260 -10.98 -16.98 14.13
C VAL A 260 -10.59 -17.81 15.35
N ILE A 261 -9.38 -17.60 15.89
CA ILE A 261 -8.90 -18.33 17.08
C ILE A 261 -9.71 -17.96 18.32
N SER A 262 -10.05 -16.68 18.48
CA SER A 262 -10.82 -16.18 19.64
C SER A 262 -12.31 -16.55 19.62
N GLY A 263 -12.79 -17.27 18.59
CA GLY A 263 -14.19 -17.67 18.47
C GLY A 263 -15.18 -16.50 18.25
N THR A 264 -14.69 -15.28 18.06
CA THR A 264 -15.51 -14.11 17.74
C THR A 264 -15.82 -14.13 16.24
N ASN A 265 -16.94 -14.75 15.88
CA ASN A 265 -17.52 -14.73 14.54
C ASN A 265 -17.95 -13.31 14.13
N GLY A 266 -16.99 -12.44 13.83
CA GLY A 266 -17.19 -11.12 13.26
C GLY A 266 -16.90 -11.09 11.76
N SER A 267 -17.93 -11.31 10.95
CA SER A 267 -18.22 -10.72 9.62
C SER A 267 -17.22 -10.79 8.44
N TRP A 268 -15.91 -11.00 8.62
CA TRP A 268 -14.93 -10.69 7.55
C TRP A 268 -14.57 -11.82 6.57
N ARG A 269 -14.87 -13.09 6.88
CA ARG A 269 -14.57 -14.24 5.99
C ARG A 269 -15.18 -14.10 4.58
N GLY A 270 -16.26 -13.34 4.42
CA GLY A 270 -16.90 -13.09 3.12
C GLY A 270 -16.25 -12.02 2.23
N THR A 271 -15.07 -11.47 2.53
CA THR A 271 -14.48 -10.36 1.74
C THR A 271 -13.43 -10.81 0.73
N PHE A 272 -12.73 -11.93 0.96
CA PHE A 272 -11.66 -12.38 0.07
C PHE A 272 -11.94 -13.68 -0.68
N ASP A 273 -12.91 -14.49 -0.22
CA ASP A 273 -13.21 -15.79 -0.82
C ASP A 273 -14.35 -15.76 -1.86
N GLN A 274 -15.09 -14.64 -1.97
CA GLN A 274 -16.35 -14.60 -2.75
C GLN A 274 -16.22 -14.14 -4.21
N SER A 275 -15.03 -13.84 -4.73
CA SER A 275 -14.88 -13.42 -6.14
C SER A 275 -14.57 -14.56 -7.13
N THR A 276 -14.56 -15.82 -6.71
CA THR A 276 -14.29 -16.97 -7.60
C THR A 276 -15.05 -18.22 -7.19
N ASN A 277 -16.38 -18.19 -7.20
CA ASN A 277 -17.18 -19.40 -7.41
C ASN A 277 -18.62 -19.07 -7.83
N GLY A 278 -18.79 -18.80 -9.13
CA GLY A 278 -20.02 -19.14 -9.82
C GLY A 278 -19.96 -20.63 -10.16
N GLY A 279 -20.50 -21.48 -9.29
CA GLY A 279 -20.52 -22.92 -9.49
C GLY A 279 -21.22 -23.63 -8.33
N ARG A 280 -22.39 -24.19 -8.63
CA ARG A 280 -23.16 -25.12 -7.77
C ARG A 280 -22.24 -26.16 -7.13
N GLU A 281 -22.36 -26.35 -5.81
CA GLU A 281 -22.32 -27.69 -5.21
C GLU A 281 -22.87 -27.66 -3.77
N THR A 282 -23.94 -28.42 -3.58
CA THR A 282 -24.46 -28.89 -2.30
C THR A 282 -23.45 -29.82 -1.64
N GLY A 283 -22.95 -29.46 -0.46
CA GLY A 283 -22.06 -30.30 0.34
C GLY A 283 -22.39 -30.17 1.82
N ASN A 284 -23.08 -31.18 2.36
CA ASN A 284 -23.42 -31.33 3.77
C ASN A 284 -22.17 -31.19 4.66
N ILE A 285 -22.23 -30.29 5.64
CA ILE A 285 -21.26 -30.25 6.74
C ILE A 285 -21.74 -31.27 7.78
N VAL A 286 -21.15 -32.45 7.75
CA VAL A 286 -21.27 -33.46 8.81
C VAL A 286 -20.58 -32.91 10.06
N PHE A 287 -21.36 -32.60 11.10
CA PHE A 287 -20.82 -32.36 12.43
C PHE A 287 -20.40 -33.71 13.04
N ALA A 288 -19.10 -33.86 13.29
CA ALA A 288 -18.60 -34.94 14.12
C ALA A 288 -19.13 -34.76 15.54
N ASN A 289 -20.04 -35.66 15.92
CA ASN A 289 -20.59 -35.78 17.27
C ASN A 289 -19.49 -36.33 18.19
N ARG A 290 -19.15 -35.61 19.27
CA ARG A 290 -18.36 -36.16 20.38
C ARG A 290 -19.20 -36.05 21.64
N SER A 291 -20.04 -37.06 21.85
CA SER A 291 -20.67 -37.35 23.13
C SER A 291 -20.01 -38.58 23.76
N THR A 292 -20.02 -38.60 25.10
CA THR A 292 -19.79 -39.72 26.03
C THR A 292 -18.35 -40.01 26.50
N VAL A 293 -17.99 -39.42 27.65
CA VAL A 293 -17.52 -40.18 28.82
C VAL A 293 -18.28 -39.60 30.04
N GLY A 294 -19.02 -40.44 30.74
CA GLY A 294 -19.95 -40.09 31.81
C GLY A 294 -19.29 -39.92 33.20
N THR A 295 -20.02 -39.18 34.05
CA THR A 295 -20.43 -39.49 35.46
C THR A 295 -19.72 -40.68 36.12
N SER A 296 -19.30 -40.69 37.39
CA SER A 296 -19.72 -40.01 38.63
C SER A 296 -18.87 -40.59 39.77
N PHE A 297 -18.50 -39.82 40.79
CA PHE A 297 -18.18 -40.38 42.11
C PHE A 297 -18.79 -39.50 43.21
N THR A 298 -19.59 -40.15 44.04
CA THR A 298 -20.39 -39.63 45.16
C THR A 298 -19.60 -39.55 46.46
N GLU A 299 -20.05 -38.66 47.34
CA GLU A 299 -19.74 -38.59 48.77
C GLU A 299 -19.95 -39.93 49.50
N ASN A 300 -18.96 -40.30 50.32
CA ASN A 300 -19.07 -40.62 51.75
C ASN A 300 -17.67 -40.75 52.36
#